data_AF-A0A820N9N9-F1
#
_entry.id   AF-A0A820N9N9-F1
#
_cell.length_a   1.000
_cell.length_b   1.000
_cell.length_c   1.000
_cell.angle_alpha   90.00
_cell.angle_beta   90.00
_cell.angle_gamma   90.00
#
_symmetry.space_group_name_H-M   'P 1'
#
loop_
_entity.id
_entity.type
_entity.pdbx_description
1 polymer ?
#
loop_
_entity_poly.entity_id
_entity_poly.type
_entity_poly.pdbx_seq_one_letter_code
_entity_poly.pdbx_strand_id
1 'polypeptide(L)'
;MVNSFIVLREIIENLFSNKHQLHITQQQVKKLTNFELTSADWHVLLVLFSILKPFYLVTTAMSGRQYPSIGLAYYLLARLRNFLQQHNKKESLLEKRLKQLLLKKFLNYFDDENEQMELLM
;
A
#
# COMPACT_ATOMS: atom_id res chain seq x y z
N MET A 1 2.19 9.55 -0.85
CA MET A 1 3.20 9.36 -1.91
C MET A 1 2.68 8.45 -3.03
N VAL A 2 2.39 7.16 -2.79
CA VAL A 2 1.83 6.25 -3.84
C VAL A 2 0.49 6.74 -4.43
N ASN A 3 -0.40 7.31 -3.60
CA ASN A 3 -1.65 7.90 -4.07
C ASN A 3 -1.44 9.01 -5.12
N SER A 4 -0.41 9.85 -4.91
CA SER A 4 -0.09 10.94 -5.82
C SER A 4 0.38 10.42 -7.18
N PHE A 5 1.17 9.34 -7.19
CA PHE A 5 1.59 8.66 -8.43
C PHE A 5 0.39 8.05 -9.18
N ILE A 6 -0.54 7.43 -8.46
CA ILE A 6 -1.76 6.86 -9.06
C ILE A 6 -2.64 7.96 -9.66
N VAL A 7 -2.86 9.05 -8.92
CA VAL A 7 -3.69 10.19 -9.38
C VAL A 7 -3.07 10.87 -10.60
N LEU A 8 -1.74 11.01 -10.63
CA LEU A 8 -1.01 11.65 -11.72
C LEU A 8 -0.65 10.69 -12.85
N ARG A 9 -1.14 9.44 -12.84
CA ARG A 9 -0.76 8.41 -13.80
C ARG A 9 -0.88 8.88 -15.24
N GLU A 10 -2.02 9.46 -15.62
CA GLU A 10 -2.26 9.95 -16.98
C GLU A 10 -1.26 11.04 -17.38
N ILE A 11 -0.95 11.97 -16.47
CA ILE A 11 0.04 13.03 -16.70
C ILE A 11 1.44 12.42 -16.88
N ILE A 12 1.77 11.41 -16.07
CA ILE A 12 3.06 10.71 -16.13
C ILE A 12 3.18 9.94 -17.46
N GLU A 13 2.16 9.18 -17.86
CA GLU A 13 2.11 8.45 -19.13
C GLU A 13 2.18 9.41 -20.33
N ASN A 14 1.50 10.56 -20.26
CA ASN A 14 1.59 11.61 -21.28
C ASN A 14 2.99 12.24 -21.35
N LEU A 15 3.65 12.44 -20.21
CA LEU A 15 5.02 12.96 -20.16
C LEU A 15 6.02 11.99 -20.81
N PHE A 16 5.88 10.68 -20.54
CA PHE A 16 6.74 9.68 -21.17
C PHE A 16 6.44 9.49 -22.67
N SER A 17 5.18 9.58 -23.07
CA SER A 17 4.77 9.52 -24.48
C SER A 17 5.35 10.68 -25.30
N ASN A 18 5.42 11.87 -24.70
CA ASN A 18 5.90 13.10 -25.34
C ASN A 18 7.37 13.43 -25.01
N LYS A 19 8.14 12.51 -24.41
CA LYS A 19 9.52 12.77 -23.94
C LYS A 19 10.49 13.25 -25.01
N HIS A 20 10.22 12.94 -26.29
CA HIS A 20 11.02 13.38 -27.44
C HIS A 20 10.76 14.84 -27.84
N GLN A 21 9.65 15.42 -27.39
CA GLN A 21 9.28 16.82 -27.62
C GLN A 21 9.77 17.73 -26.48
N LEU A 22 10.23 17.14 -25.38
CA LEU A 22 10.94 17.86 -24.34
C LEU A 22 12.29 18.29 -24.94
N HIS A 23 12.58 19.59 -24.96
CA HIS A 23 13.86 20.14 -25.43
C HIS A 23 15.01 19.79 -24.47
N ILE A 24 15.26 18.49 -24.27
CA ILE A 24 16.21 17.92 -23.32
C ILE A 24 17.30 17.13 -24.05
N THR A 25 18.42 16.90 -23.37
CA THR A 25 19.55 16.19 -23.95
C THR A 25 19.22 14.70 -24.19
N GLN A 26 19.87 14.07 -25.17
CA GLN A 26 19.72 12.63 -25.42
C GLN A 26 20.06 11.77 -24.20
N GLN A 27 21.01 12.20 -23.36
CA GLN A 27 21.35 11.52 -22.11
C GLN A 27 20.18 11.56 -21.12
N GLN A 28 19.46 12.68 -21.03
CA GLN A 28 18.26 12.81 -20.19
C GLN A 28 17.09 11.98 -20.74
N VAL A 29 16.91 11.92 -22.07
CA VAL A 29 15.89 11.04 -22.70
C VAL A 29 16.12 9.57 -22.37
N LYS A 30 17.39 9.12 -22.42
CA LYS A 30 17.75 7.75 -22.02
C LYS A 30 17.45 7.49 -20.54
N LYS A 31 17.81 8.44 -19.66
CA LYS A 31 17.46 8.34 -18.23
C LYS A 31 15.95 8.27 -18.02
N LEU A 32 15.16 9.12 -18.66
CA LEU A 32 13.70 9.12 -18.56
C LEU A 32 13.10 7.80 -19.03
N THR A 33 13.56 7.26 -20.16
CA THR A 33 13.09 5.95 -20.65
C THR A 33 13.34 4.83 -19.62
N ASN A 34 14.43 4.89 -18.85
CA ASN A 34 14.69 3.91 -17.80
C ASN A 34 13.77 4.05 -16.58
N PHE A 35 13.08 5.18 -16.41
CA PHE A 35 12.10 5.42 -15.34
C PHE A 35 10.65 5.21 -15.79
N GLU A 36 10.43 4.86 -17.05
CA GLU A 36 9.10 4.65 -17.59
C GLU A 36 8.49 3.37 -17.00
N LEU A 37 7.40 3.54 -16.27
CA LEU A 37 6.69 2.44 -15.62
C LEU A 37 5.87 1.69 -16.65
N THR A 38 6.01 0.37 -16.66
CA THR A 38 5.20 -0.50 -17.50
C THR A 38 3.78 -0.64 -16.93
N SER A 39 2.87 -1.18 -17.73
CA SER A 39 1.52 -1.53 -17.26
C SER A 39 1.52 -2.49 -16.06
N ALA A 40 2.52 -3.38 -15.99
CA ALA A 40 2.69 -4.30 -14.86
C ALA A 40 3.10 -3.55 -13.59
N ASP A 41 4.01 -2.57 -13.70
CA ASP A 41 4.45 -1.76 -12.55
C ASP A 41 3.29 -0.94 -11.98
N TRP A 42 2.46 -0.34 -12.85
CA TRP A 42 1.25 0.36 -12.44
C TRP A 42 0.25 -0.57 -11.74
N HIS A 43 0.09 -1.80 -12.23
CA HIS A 43 -0.75 -2.79 -11.58
C HIS A 43 -0.24 -3.13 -10.17
N VAL A 44 1.07 -3.34 -10.01
CA VAL A 44 1.68 -3.58 -8.69
C VAL A 44 1.46 -2.39 -7.76
N LEU A 45 1.65 -1.15 -8.22
CA LEU A 45 1.41 0.05 -7.42
C LEU A 45 -0.06 0.15 -6.96
N LEU A 46 -1.01 -0.17 -7.82
CA LEU A 46 -2.44 -0.19 -7.49
C LEU A 46 -2.75 -1.24 -6.42
N VAL A 47 -2.19 -2.44 -6.54
CA VAL A 47 -2.36 -3.52 -5.55
C VAL A 47 -1.72 -3.14 -4.21
N LEU A 48 -0.51 -2.59 -4.22
CA LEU A 48 0.13 -2.12 -2.99
C LEU A 48 -0.70 -1.03 -2.32
N PHE A 49 -1.24 -0.09 -3.11
CA PHE A 49 -2.10 0.96 -2.58
C PHE A 49 -3.40 0.41 -1.98
N SER A 50 -4.08 -0.54 -2.65
CA SER A 50 -5.32 -1.12 -2.14
C SER A 50 -5.12 -1.83 -0.80
N ILE A 51 -3.97 -2.50 -0.63
CA ILE A 51 -3.62 -3.23 0.59
C ILE A 51 -3.17 -2.29 1.70
N LEU A 52 -2.36 -1.28 1.41
CA LEU A 52 -1.79 -0.40 2.44
C LEU A 52 -2.77 0.68 2.91
N LYS A 53 -3.74 1.07 2.09
CA LYS A 53 -4.70 2.14 2.43
C LYS A 53 -5.50 1.84 3.70
N PRO A 54 -6.08 0.64 3.93
CA PRO A 54 -6.73 0.30 5.19
C PRO A 54 -5.81 0.46 6.41
N PHE A 55 -4.55 0.03 6.32
CA PHE A 55 -3.57 0.16 7.41
C PHE A 55 -3.28 1.62 7.71
N TYR A 56 -3.08 2.44 6.68
CA TYR A 56 -2.87 3.88 6.85
C TYR A 56 -4.05 4.56 7.58
N LEU A 57 -5.28 4.21 7.22
CA LEU A 57 -6.47 4.76 7.88
C LEU A 57 -6.56 4.33 9.34
N VAL A 58 -6.31 3.05 9.63
CA VAL A 58 -6.32 2.51 11.00
C VAL A 58 -5.23 3.15 11.86
N THR A 59 -3.98 3.21 11.37
CA THR A 59 -2.87 3.81 12.14
C THR A 59 -3.03 5.31 12.34
N THR A 60 -3.60 6.02 11.36
CA THR A 60 -3.93 7.44 11.51
C THR A 60 -5.00 7.63 12.59
N ALA A 61 -6.07 6.83 12.55
CA ALA A 61 -7.15 6.87 13.53
C ALA A 61 -6.67 6.47 14.94
N MET A 62 -5.72 5.54 15.02
CA MET A 62 -5.13 5.09 16.28
C MET A 62 -3.94 5.96 16.75
N SER A 63 -3.56 6.99 15.98
CA SER A 63 -2.42 7.83 16.33
C SER A 63 -2.71 8.63 17.61
N GLY A 64 -1.69 8.88 18.42
CA GLY A 64 -1.83 9.63 19.67
C GLY A 64 -2.40 11.05 19.50
N ARG A 65 -2.41 11.59 18.28
CA ARG A 65 -3.06 12.87 17.95
C ARG A 65 -4.59 12.82 18.03
N GLN A 66 -5.19 11.64 17.87
CA GLN A 66 -6.64 11.46 17.91
C GLN A 66 -7.15 10.97 19.27
N TYR A 67 -6.26 10.64 20.21
CA TYR A 67 -6.60 10.07 21.53
C TYR A 67 -7.68 8.97 21.44
N PRO A 68 -7.45 7.92 20.63
CA PRO A 68 -8.43 6.87 20.44
C PRO A 68 -8.73 6.15 21.76
N SER A 69 -9.99 5.79 21.97
CA SER A 69 -10.34 4.88 23.05
C SER A 69 -9.86 3.46 22.75
N ILE A 70 -9.63 2.66 23.78
CA ILE A 70 -9.25 1.24 23.64
C ILE A 70 -10.30 0.45 22.83
N GLY A 71 -11.59 0.78 22.98
CA GLY A 71 -12.67 0.16 22.23
C GLY A 71 -12.62 0.49 20.73
N LEU A 72 -12.26 1.73 20.38
CA LEU A 72 -12.06 2.13 18.98
C LEU A 72 -10.85 1.42 18.37
N ALA A 73 -9.74 1.34 19.11
CA ALA A 73 -8.55 0.61 18.70
C ALA A 73 -8.86 -0.87 18.41
N TYR A 74 -9.55 -1.54 19.34
CA TYR A 74 -9.97 -2.94 19.17
C TYR A 74 -10.88 -3.12 17.94
N TYR A 75 -11.88 -2.26 17.78
CA TYR A 75 -12.78 -2.29 16.62
C TYR A 75 -12.03 -2.15 15.29
N LEU A 76 -11.08 -1.21 15.21
CA LEU A 76 -10.29 -0.98 14.01
C LEU A 76 -9.36 -2.16 13.68
N LEU A 77 -8.73 -2.76 14.69
CA LEU A 77 -7.91 -3.98 14.53
C LEU A 77 -8.75 -5.16 14.04
N ALA A 78 -9.94 -5.38 14.63
CA ALA A 78 -10.87 -6.43 14.17
C ALA A 78 -11.30 -6.21 12.71
N ARG A 79 -11.57 -4.96 12.32
CA ARG A 79 -11.91 -4.62 10.93
C ARG A 79 -10.75 -4.88 9.97
N LEU A 80 -9.52 -4.60 10.39
CA LEU A 80 -8.31 -4.86 9.61
C LEU A 80 -8.06 -6.37 9.45
N ARG A 81 -8.25 -7.16 10.51
CA ARG A 81 -8.23 -8.63 10.47
C ARG A 81 -9.24 -9.16 9.45
N ASN A 82 -10.48 -8.69 9.51
CA ASN A 82 -11.54 -9.08 8.57
C ASN A 82 -11.16 -8.75 7.13
N PHE A 83 -10.58 -7.56 6.87
CA PHE A 83 -10.09 -7.19 5.55
C PHE A 83 -9.02 -8.16 5.00
N LEU A 84 -8.12 -8.63 5.85
CA LEU A 84 -7.05 -9.56 5.49
C LEU A 84 -7.57 -10.98 5.25
N GLN A 85 -8.63 -11.40 5.94
CA GLN A 85 -9.26 -12.72 5.80
C GLN A 85 -10.25 -12.80 4.64
N GLN A 86 -10.89 -11.67 4.29
CA GLN A 86 -11.86 -11.63 3.20
C GLN A 86 -11.16 -11.65 1.84
N HIS A 87 -11.56 -12.60 1.00
CA HIS A 87 -11.15 -12.70 -0.39
C HIS A 87 -12.29 -12.33 -1.32
N ASN A 88 -12.09 -11.28 -2.11
CA ASN A 88 -13.00 -10.93 -3.20
C ASN A 88 -12.66 -11.74 -4.46
N LYS A 89 -13.69 -12.18 -5.21
CA LYS A 89 -13.52 -12.89 -6.49
C LYS A 89 -12.72 -12.08 -7.53
N LYS A 90 -12.70 -10.75 -7.40
CA LYS A 90 -11.97 -9.83 -8.28
C LYS A 90 -10.50 -9.58 -7.87
N GLU A 91 -10.04 -10.12 -6.74
CA GLU A 91 -8.65 -9.92 -6.27
C GLU A 91 -7.63 -10.64 -7.16
N SER A 92 -6.53 -9.95 -7.46
CA SER A 92 -5.39 -10.55 -8.16
C SER A 92 -4.68 -11.59 -7.28
N LEU A 93 -3.92 -12.50 -7.91
CA LEU A 93 -3.12 -13.48 -7.18
C LEU A 93 -2.08 -12.80 -6.27
N LEU A 94 -1.49 -11.70 -6.74
CA LEU A 94 -0.55 -10.89 -5.96
C LEU A 94 -1.23 -10.32 -4.71
N GLU A 95 -2.43 -9.77 -4.85
CA GLU A 95 -3.19 -9.20 -3.75
C GLU A 95 -3.50 -10.24 -2.67
N LYS A 96 -3.97 -11.43 -3.09
CA LYS A 96 -4.22 -12.56 -2.18
C LYS A 96 -2.98 -12.98 -1.42
N ARG A 97 -1.84 -13.13 -2.12
CA ARG A 97 -0.57 -13.53 -1.49
C ARG A 97 -0.09 -12.50 -0.48
N LEU A 98 -0.17 -11.21 -0.83
CA LEU A 98 0.22 -10.13 0.09
C LEU A 98 -0.70 -10.07 1.31
N LYS A 99 -2.03 -10.18 1.14
CA LYS A 99 -2.97 -10.28 2.27
C LYS A 99 -2.65 -11.47 3.19
N GLN A 100 -2.32 -12.63 2.64
CA GLN A 100 -1.94 -13.81 3.43
C GLN A 100 -0.65 -13.59 4.23
N LEU A 101 0.38 -13.00 3.62
CA LEU A 101 1.63 -12.68 4.32
C LEU A 101 1.40 -11.68 5.46
N LEU A 102 0.59 -10.65 5.20
CA LEU A 102 0.23 -9.65 6.21
C LEU A 102 -0.65 -10.25 7.30
N LEU A 103 -1.59 -11.14 6.97
CA LEU A 103 -2.41 -11.84 7.94
C LEU A 103 -1.55 -12.66 8.89
N LYS A 104 -0.59 -13.42 8.36
CA LYS A 104 0.34 -14.19 9.18
C LYS A 104 1.09 -13.29 10.16
N LYS A 105 1.62 -12.16 9.68
CA LYS A 105 2.31 -11.19 10.54
C LYS A 105 1.38 -10.54 11.56
N PHE A 106 0.16 -10.20 11.16
CA PHE A 106 -0.85 -9.63 12.02
C PHE A 106 -1.19 -10.57 13.18
N LEU A 107 -1.43 -11.86 12.89
CA LEU A 107 -1.73 -12.86 13.92
C LEU A 107 -0.54 -13.06 14.88
N ASN A 108 0.70 -13.08 14.38
CA ASN A 108 1.86 -13.15 15.26
C ASN A 108 1.90 -11.98 16.27
N TYR A 109 1.78 -10.74 15.79
CA TYR A 109 1.86 -9.58 16.68
C TYR A 109 0.63 -9.39 17.60
N PHE A 110 -0.56 -9.78 17.14
CA PHE A 110 -1.82 -9.46 17.84
C PHE A 110 -2.52 -10.66 18.50
N ASP A 111 -2.17 -11.90 18.15
CA ASP A 111 -2.79 -13.12 18.72
C ASP A 111 -1.77 -14.02 19.45
N ASP A 112 -0.44 -13.80 19.36
CA ASP A 112 0.56 -14.54 20.15
C ASP A 112 0.90 -13.79 21.46
N GLU A 113 0.42 -14.31 22.59
CA GLU A 113 0.59 -13.72 23.92
C GLU A 113 2.08 -13.58 24.32
N ASN A 114 2.97 -14.44 23.81
CA ASN A 114 4.39 -14.39 24.15
C ASN A 114 5.11 -13.20 23.50
N GLU A 115 4.85 -12.91 22.22
CA GLU A 115 5.42 -11.74 21.52
C GLU A 115 4.85 -10.43 22.09
N GLN A 116 3.59 -10.42 22.55
CA GLN A 116 2.97 -9.25 23.18
C GLN A 116 3.61 -8.88 24.51
N MET A 117 3.93 -9.89 25.33
CA MET A 117 4.57 -9.69 26.63
C MET A 117 6.02 -9.21 26.48
N GLU A 118 6.74 -9.66 25.45
CA GLU A 118 8.10 -9.15 25.15
C GLU A 118 8.12 -7.70 24.65
N LEU A 119 7.07 -7.24 23.95
CA LEU A 119 6.96 -5.85 23.48
C LEU A 119 6.65 -4.83 24.59
N LEU A 120 6.14 -5.29 25.74
CA LEU A 120 5.74 -4.46 26.88
C LEU A 120 6.80 -4.39 28.00
N MET A 121 7.85 -5.20 27.91
CA MET A 121 9.01 -5.19 28.82
C MET A 121 10.16 -4.36 28.27
#